data_AF-A0A7W5DTG9-F1
#
_entry.id   AF-A0A7W5DTG9-F1
#
_cell.length_a   1.000
_cell.length_b   1.000
_cell.length_c   1.000
_cell.angle_alpha   90.00
_cell.angle_beta   90.00
_cell.angle_gamma   90.00
#
_symmetry.space_group_name_H-M   'P 1'
#
loop_
_entity.id
_entity.type
_entity.pdbx_description
1 polymer ?
#
loop_
_entity_poly.entity_id
_entity_poly.type
_entity_poly.pdbx_seq_one_letter_code
_entity_poly.pdbx_strand_id
1 'polypeptide(L)'
;MSFKNKADAIREVSRKNLHWSNLQIKQEVKRKHGLIVSSSAIINVIGSHKKRLGMASYSVNLVDQAKRFLNLVGDYDQARNLLALAETARV
;
A
#
# COMPACT_ATOMS: atom_id res chain seq x y z
N MET A 1 9.80 -7.42 33.81
CA MET A 1 9.03 -6.98 32.61
C MET A 1 10.01 -6.55 31.54
N SER A 2 10.07 -7.23 30.39
CA SER A 2 10.96 -6.83 29.31
C SER A 2 10.43 -5.54 28.67
N PHE A 3 11.18 -4.45 28.75
CA PHE A 3 10.87 -3.21 28.03
C PHE A 3 10.93 -3.51 26.53
N LYS A 4 9.77 -3.82 25.91
CA LYS A 4 9.68 -3.91 24.46
C LYS A 4 9.95 -2.52 23.90
N ASN A 5 11.07 -2.36 23.21
CA ASN A 5 11.40 -1.17 22.44
C ASN A 5 10.20 -0.82 21.54
N LYS A 6 9.91 0.47 21.35
CA LYS A 6 8.86 0.97 20.43
C LYS A 6 8.91 0.28 19.06
N ALA A 7 10.10 0.00 18.54
CA ALA A 7 10.27 -0.72 17.28
C ALA A 7 9.70 -2.14 17.33
N ASP A 8 9.91 -2.88 18.41
CA ASP A 8 9.41 -4.25 18.57
C ASP A 8 7.90 -4.29 18.78
N ALA A 9 7.36 -3.33 19.54
CA ALA A 9 5.91 -3.16 19.67
C ALA A 9 5.25 -2.88 18.31
N ILE A 10 5.85 -2.02 17.48
CA ILE A 10 5.37 -1.76 16.12
C ILE A 10 5.43 -3.04 15.27
N ARG A 11 6.53 -3.79 15.29
CA ARG A 11 6.68 -5.04 14.52
C ARG A 11 5.64 -6.07 14.94
N GLU A 12 5.42 -6.25 16.23
CA GLU A 12 4.47 -7.20 16.78
C GLU A 12 3.03 -6.89 16.36
N VAL A 13 2.58 -5.64 16.52
CA VAL A 13 1.26 -5.19 16.10
C VAL A 13 1.08 -5.33 14.58
N SER A 14 2.12 -5.01 13.83
CA SER A 14 2.05 -4.95 12.37
C SER A 14 2.16 -6.32 11.71
N ARG A 15 2.81 -7.31 12.32
CA ARG A 15 2.96 -8.68 11.76
C ARG A 15 1.64 -9.31 11.34
N LYS A 16 0.59 -9.09 12.13
CA LYS A 16 -0.75 -9.66 11.86
C LYS A 16 -1.65 -8.69 11.07
N ASN A 17 -1.24 -7.44 10.90
CA ASN A 17 -2.10 -6.36 10.42
C ASN A 17 -1.35 -5.40 9.47
N LEU A 18 -0.63 -5.96 8.50
CA LEU A 18 0.22 -5.18 7.58
C LEU A 18 -0.56 -4.15 6.73
N HIS A 19 -1.86 -4.38 6.54
CA HIS A 19 -2.77 -3.51 5.80
C HIS A 19 -3.28 -2.31 6.61
N TRP A 20 -3.07 -2.27 7.93
CA TRP A 20 -3.57 -1.18 8.77
C TRP A 20 -2.90 0.16 8.46
N SER A 21 -3.68 1.23 8.57
CA SER A 21 -3.18 2.60 8.51
C SER A 21 -2.24 2.90 9.68
N ASN A 22 -1.43 3.95 9.53
CA ASN A 22 -0.55 4.38 10.63
C ASN A 22 -1.34 4.81 11.87
N LEU A 23 -2.56 5.31 11.71
CA LEU A 23 -3.44 5.66 12.83
C LEU A 23 -3.86 4.42 13.63
N GLN A 24 -4.31 3.37 12.93
CA GLN A 24 -4.72 2.12 13.55
C GLN A 24 -3.55 1.45 14.28
N ILE A 25 -2.35 1.45 13.69
CA ILE A 25 -1.14 0.92 14.33
C ILE A 25 -0.81 1.71 15.61
N LYS A 26 -0.90 3.04 15.60
CA LYS A 26 -0.68 3.86 16.80
C LYS A 26 -1.64 3.52 17.92
N GLN A 27 -2.92 3.41 17.61
CA GLN A 27 -3.97 3.10 18.58
C GLN A 27 -3.73 1.71 19.20
N GLU A 28 -3.41 0.72 18.38
CA GLU A 28 -3.19 -0.64 18.87
C GLU A 28 -1.89 -0.76 19.68
N VAL A 29 -0.80 -0.09 19.27
CA VAL A 29 0.45 -0.06 20.04
C VAL A 29 0.22 0.60 21.41
N LYS A 30 -0.55 1.70 21.45
CA LYS A 30 -0.96 2.33 22.71
C LYS A 30 -1.79 1.39 23.56
N ARG A 31 -2.76 0.68 22.97
CA ARG A 31 -3.66 -0.23 23.68
C ARG A 31 -2.93 -1.46 24.26
N LYS A 32 -2.03 -2.08 23.50
CA LYS A 32 -1.35 -3.33 23.91
C LYS A 32 -0.10 -3.10 24.76
N HIS A 33 0.63 -2.02 24.50
CA HIS A 33 1.95 -1.80 25.09
C HIS A 33 2.03 -0.51 25.93
N GLY A 34 0.98 0.33 25.93
CA GLY A 34 1.01 1.63 26.61
C GLY A 34 1.94 2.65 25.94
N LEU A 35 2.42 2.38 24.73
CA LEU A 35 3.44 3.19 24.06
C LEU A 35 2.83 4.16 23.05
N ILE A 36 3.31 5.41 23.06
CA ILE A 36 3.02 6.40 22.03
C ILE A 36 4.14 6.36 20.98
N VAL A 37 3.75 6.15 19.72
CA VAL A 37 4.66 6.04 18.56
C VAL A 37 4.30 7.05 17.47
N SER A 38 5.32 7.60 16.81
CA SER A 38 5.13 8.56 15.71
C SER A 38 4.88 7.84 14.38
N SER A 39 4.31 8.54 13.40
CA SER A 39 4.18 7.99 12.03
C SER A 39 5.55 7.71 11.41
N SER A 40 6.55 8.56 11.69
CA SER A 40 7.93 8.36 11.22
C SER A 40 8.55 7.07 11.76
N ALA A 41 8.35 6.76 13.04
CA ALA A 41 8.81 5.49 13.62
C ALA A 41 8.16 4.28 12.94
N ILE A 42 6.86 4.35 12.63
CA ILE A 42 6.17 3.28 11.92
C ILE A 42 6.74 3.13 10.50
N ILE A 43 6.91 4.22 9.76
CA ILE A 43 7.47 4.20 8.40
C ILE A 43 8.89 3.60 8.41
N ASN A 44 9.72 3.96 9.37
CA ASN A 44 11.08 3.42 9.47
C ASN A 44 11.09 1.92 9.76
N VAL A 45 10.13 1.42 10.54
CA VAL A 45 10.10 0.01 10.97
C VAL A 45 9.44 -0.90 9.92
N ILE A 46 8.36 -0.46 9.26
CA ILE A 46 7.57 -1.31 8.35
C ILE A 46 7.28 -0.70 6.97
N GLY A 47 7.77 0.51 6.68
CA GLY A 47 7.43 1.25 5.47
C GLY A 47 7.84 0.53 4.19
N SER A 48 9.02 -0.09 4.15
CA SER A 48 9.48 -0.87 3.00
C SER A 48 8.59 -2.07 2.72
N HIS A 49 8.10 -2.74 3.77
CA HIS A 49 7.20 -3.89 3.63
C HIS A 49 5.80 -3.45 3.15
N LYS A 50 5.26 -2.36 3.72
CA LYS A 50 4.00 -1.76 3.24
C LYS A 50 4.10 -1.30 1.79
N LYS A 51 5.22 -0.70 1.38
CA LYS A 51 5.45 -0.29 -0.01
C LYS A 51 5.41 -1.48 -0.96
N ARG A 52 6.07 -2.60 -0.60
CA ARG A 52 6.03 -3.83 -1.41
C ARG A 52 4.61 -4.41 -1.54
N LEU A 53 3.83 -4.44 -0.46
CA LEU A 53 2.43 -4.87 -0.51
C LEU A 53 1.58 -3.96 -1.39
N GLY A 54 1.78 -2.65 -1.30
CA GLY A 54 1.13 -1.67 -2.18
C GLY A 54 1.47 -1.91 -3.66
N MET A 55 2.74 -2.15 -3.97
CA MET A 55 3.18 -2.46 -5.34
C MET A 55 2.61 -3.80 -5.86
N ALA A 56 2.56 -4.82 -5.02
CA ALA A 56 1.96 -6.11 -5.38
C ALA A 56 0.44 -5.99 -5.62
N SER A 57 -0.23 -5.11 -4.88
CA SER A 57 -1.66 -4.81 -5.11
C SER A 57 -1.86 -3.98 -6.38
N TYR A 58 -0.91 -3.09 -6.67
CA TYR A 58 -0.95 -2.24 -7.87
C TYR A 58 -0.78 -3.04 -9.16
N SER A 59 0.08 -4.08 -9.18
CA SER A 59 0.23 -4.95 -10.36
C SER A 59 -1.05 -5.73 -10.68
N VAL A 60 -1.75 -6.23 -9.67
CA VAL A 60 -3.05 -6.91 -9.85
C VAL A 60 -4.09 -5.92 -10.39
N ASN A 61 -4.18 -4.73 -9.81
CA ASN A 61 -5.10 -3.69 -10.28
C ASN A 61 -4.79 -3.22 -11.72
N LEU A 62 -3.52 -3.15 -12.10
CA LEU A 62 -3.11 -2.81 -13.47
C LEU A 62 -3.55 -3.88 -14.46
N VAL A 63 -3.41 -5.16 -14.13
CA VAL A 63 -3.88 -6.26 -14.99
C VAL A 63 -5.39 -6.21 -15.17
N ASP A 64 -6.15 -5.95 -14.10
CA ASP A 64 -7.60 -5.81 -14.20
C ASP A 64 -8.03 -4.58 -15.00
N GLN A 65 -7.32 -3.46 -14.85
CA GLN A 65 -7.54 -2.28 -15.70
C GLN A 65 -7.19 -2.54 -17.16
N ALA A 66 -6.10 -3.26 -17.44
CA ALA A 66 -5.72 -3.66 -18.79
C ALA A 66 -6.76 -4.61 -19.41
N LYS A 67 -7.26 -5.58 -18.66
CA LYS A 67 -8.35 -6.47 -19.10
C LYS A 67 -9.64 -5.69 -19.38
N ARG A 68 -10.03 -4.75 -18.51
CA ARG A 68 -11.20 -3.89 -18.74
C ARG A 68 -11.02 -3.02 -19.98
N PHE A 69 -9.83 -2.47 -20.18
CA PHE A 69 -9.50 -1.72 -21.37
C PHE A 69 -9.61 -2.61 -22.61
N LEU A 70 -8.95 -3.76 -22.64
CA LEU A 70 -9.04 -4.72 -23.76
C LEU A 70 -10.48 -5.18 -24.05
N ASN A 71 -11.32 -5.33 -23.03
CA ASN A 71 -12.74 -5.67 -23.21
C ASN A 71 -13.58 -4.50 -23.75
N LEU A 72 -13.20 -3.26 -23.46
CA LEU A 72 -13.85 -2.05 -23.97
C LEU A 72 -13.44 -1.73 -25.39
N VAL A 73 -12.21 -2.08 -25.75
CA VAL A 73 -11.71 -1.86 -27.10
C VAL A 73 -12.05 -3.06 -27.97
N GLY A 74 -12.99 -2.89 -28.90
CA GLY A 74 -13.44 -3.96 -29.80
C GLY A 74 -12.44 -4.34 -30.90
N ASP A 75 -11.43 -3.51 -31.16
CA ASP A 75 -10.42 -3.70 -32.21
C ASP A 75 -9.10 -2.99 -31.86
N TYR A 76 -7.99 -3.55 -32.34
CA TYR A 76 -6.62 -3.07 -32.16
C TYR A 76 -6.44 -1.58 -32.50
N ASP A 77 -7.05 -1.07 -33.57
CA ASP A 77 -6.88 0.33 -33.99
C ASP A 77 -7.51 1.31 -32.99
N GLN A 78 -8.63 0.94 -32.38
CA GLN A 78 -9.26 1.73 -31.31
C GLN A 78 -8.38 1.76 -30.04
N ALA A 79 -7.69 0.66 -29.71
CA ALA A 79 -6.82 0.58 -28.54
C ALA A 79 -5.61 1.48 -28.73
N ARG A 80 -5.01 1.44 -29.92
CA ARG A 80 -3.89 2.29 -30.30
C ARG A 80 -4.25 3.78 -30.22
N ASN A 81 -5.42 4.16 -30.72
CA ASN A 81 -5.87 5.56 -30.71
C ASN A 81 -6.17 6.05 -29.29
N LEU A 82 -6.80 5.23 -28.44
CA LEU A 82 -7.05 5.56 -27.03
C LEU A 82 -5.74 5.69 -26.24
N LEU A 83 -4.75 4.84 -26.50
CA LEU A 83 -3.43 4.93 -25.86
C LEU A 83 -2.70 6.21 -26.28
N ALA A 84 -2.70 6.53 -27.58
CA ALA A 84 -2.11 7.77 -28.10
C ALA A 84 -2.76 9.01 -27.46
N LEU A 85 -4.09 9.03 -27.32
CA LEU A 85 -4.80 10.10 -26.63
C LEU A 85 -4.39 10.20 -25.15
N ALA A 86 -4.31 9.08 -24.45
CA ALA A 86 -3.91 9.07 -23.03
C ALA A 86 -2.47 9.57 -22.80
N GLU A 87 -1.55 9.29 -23.72
CA GLU A 87 -0.18 9.80 -23.67
C GLU A 87 -0.13 11.32 -23.91
N THR A 88 -0.96 11.84 -24.82
CA THR A 88 -1.05 13.28 -25.08
C THR A 88 -1.82 14.07 -24.01
N ALA A 89 -2.72 13.42 -23.26
CA ALA A 89 -3.51 14.06 -22.20
C ALA A 89 -2.75 14.24 -20.87
N ARG A 90 -1.54 13.66 -20.73
CA ARG A 90 -0.61 13.98 -19.65
C ARG A 90 0.10 15.30 -19.95
N VAL A 91 -0.62 16.41 -19.80
CA VAL A 91 -0.06 17.77 -19.69
C VAL A 91 -0.49 18.35 -18.36
#